data_AF-A0A5C6FQK9-F1
#
_entry.id   AF-A0A5C6FQK9-F1
#
_cell.length_a   1.000
_cell.length_b   1.000
_cell.length_c   1.000
_cell.angle_alpha   90.00
_cell.angle_beta   90.00
_cell.angle_gamma   90.00
#
_symmetry.space_group_name_H-M   'P 1'
#
loop_
_entity.id
_entity.type
_entity.pdbx_description
1 polymer ?
#
loop_
_entity_poly.entity_id
_entity_poly.type
_entity_poly.pdbx_seq_one_letter_code
_entity_poly.pdbx_strand_id
1 'polypeptide(L)'
;MISPHPILDLTCTLSLNDFSVVDYQHLLSVCEQQRRNRWVDNARAVCLMRLERIDEALEIFRRIALSPGTCVLRGDLPDEIKLNYASALLVKGQLIGALDVLDELSDPDQWTAIQIRCVLLDWERSLPWWKRILWRAGRLEFATPISVDFELGVWPPTGVSIPGRSIDRAGTSDEFGRIAGDDTADPASVPL
;
A
#
# COMPACT_ATOMS: atom_id res chain seq x y z
N MET A 1 10.15 -14.05 26.06
CA MET A 1 9.50 -12.78 26.46
C MET A 1 9.27 -11.97 25.20
N ILE A 2 8.04 -11.96 24.69
CA ILE A 2 7.64 -11.19 23.49
C ILE A 2 7.24 -9.81 24.01
N SER A 3 8.03 -8.77 23.74
CA SER A 3 7.64 -7.40 24.05
C SER A 3 6.37 -7.05 23.28
N PRO A 4 5.34 -6.47 23.92
CA PRO A 4 4.16 -6.01 23.19
C PRO A 4 4.58 -4.98 22.15
N HIS A 5 4.20 -5.21 20.88
CA HIS A 5 4.48 -4.26 19.81
C HIS A 5 3.70 -2.96 20.07
N PRO A 6 4.35 -1.78 20.12
CA PRO A 6 3.68 -0.51 20.43
C PRO A 6 2.59 -0.11 19.42
N ILE A 7 2.60 -0.74 18.24
CA ILE A 7 1.59 -0.56 17.18
C ILE A 7 0.24 -1.19 17.59
N LEU A 8 0.26 -2.28 18.38
CA LEU A 8 -0.95 -2.94 18.84
C LEU A 8 -1.79 -2.03 19.74
N ASP A 9 -1.13 -1.19 20.55
CA ASP A 9 -1.80 -0.23 21.44
C ASP A 9 -2.48 0.92 20.65
N LEU A 10 -1.83 1.36 19.56
CA LEU A 10 -2.39 2.32 18.62
C LEU A 10 -3.61 1.77 17.88
N THR A 11 -3.60 0.49 17.47
CA THR A 11 -4.77 -0.13 16.84
C THR A 11 -5.90 -0.44 17.84
N CYS A 12 -5.58 -0.80 19.08
CA CYS A 12 -6.58 -1.09 20.13
C CYS A 12 -7.29 0.16 20.64
N THR A 13 -6.60 1.30 20.76
CA THR A 13 -7.21 2.57 21.21
C THR A 13 -8.19 3.15 20.18
N LEU A 14 -8.06 2.80 18.91
CA LEU A 14 -8.91 3.31 17.83
C LEU A 14 -10.09 2.40 17.47
N SER A 15 -10.08 1.16 17.95
CA SER A 15 -11.16 0.20 17.67
C SER A 15 -12.44 0.48 18.48
N LEU A 16 -12.45 1.48 19.36
CA LEU A 16 -13.54 1.69 20.33
C LEU A 16 -14.48 2.86 20.03
N ASN A 17 -14.21 3.74 19.06
CA ASN A 17 -15.09 4.87 18.76
C ASN A 17 -15.41 5.00 17.26
N ASP A 18 -16.71 4.97 16.95
CA ASP A 18 -17.42 5.34 15.71
C ASP A 18 -16.59 5.61 14.43
N PHE A 19 -16.67 4.65 13.51
CA PHE A 19 -16.16 4.71 12.14
C PHE A 19 -17.03 5.63 11.27
N SER A 20 -16.65 6.90 11.12
CA SER A 20 -16.85 7.62 9.85
C SER A 20 -15.80 8.69 9.54
N VAL A 21 -15.00 9.12 10.51
CA VAL A 21 -13.83 9.98 10.26
C VAL A 21 -12.71 9.53 11.21
N VAL A 22 -11.70 8.83 10.68
CA VAL A 22 -10.48 8.60 11.44
C VAL A 22 -9.80 9.96 11.63
N ASP A 23 -9.69 10.43 12.88
CA ASP A 23 -9.02 11.68 13.19
C ASP A 23 -7.50 11.50 13.09
N TYR A 24 -6.95 11.71 11.89
CA TYR A 24 -5.52 11.64 11.64
C TYR A 24 -4.72 12.71 12.40
N GLN A 25 -5.34 13.81 12.83
CA GLN A 25 -4.64 14.81 13.66
C GLN A 25 -4.41 14.25 15.06
N HIS A 26 -5.42 13.59 15.63
CA HIS A 26 -5.26 12.88 16.90
C HIS A 26 -4.20 11.77 16.79
N LEU A 27 -4.23 10.95 15.73
CA LEU A 27 -3.23 9.90 15.51
C LEU A 27 -1.81 10.44 15.38
N LEU A 28 -1.66 11.55 14.65
CA LEU A 28 -0.39 12.23 14.50
C LEU A 28 0.14 12.68 15.86
N SER A 29 -0.70 13.27 16.70
CA SER A 29 -0.30 13.70 18.06
C SER A 29 0.15 12.54 18.95
N VAL A 30 -0.53 11.38 18.88
CA VAL A 30 -0.12 10.17 19.60
C VAL A 30 1.22 9.67 19.08
N CYS A 31 1.42 9.60 17.77
CA CYS A 31 2.68 9.16 17.17
C CYS A 31 3.86 10.07 17.54
N GLU A 32 3.63 11.36 17.73
CA GLU A 32 4.66 12.34 18.13
C GLU A 32 5.13 12.16 19.58
N GLN A 33 4.28 11.62 20.46
CA GLN A 33 4.63 11.32 21.85
C GLN A 33 5.36 9.99 22.03
N GLN A 34 5.28 9.11 21.03
CA GLN A 34 5.91 7.79 21.09
C GLN A 34 7.41 7.84 20.81
N ARG A 35 8.15 6.88 21.38
CA ARG A 35 9.58 6.73 21.09
C ARG A 35 9.77 6.45 19.60
N ARG A 36 10.67 7.20 18.96
CA ARG A 36 10.99 7.05 17.54
C ARG A 36 11.43 5.62 17.22
N ASN A 37 10.73 5.00 16.29
CA ASN A 37 11.12 3.78 15.59
C ASN A 37 10.56 3.84 14.16
N ARG A 38 11.03 2.98 13.25
CA ARG A 38 10.62 3.06 11.84
C ARG A 38 9.13 2.86 11.62
N TRP A 39 8.46 2.07 12.46
CA TRP A 39 7.02 1.83 12.36
C TRP A 39 6.19 3.03 12.82
N VAL A 40 6.59 3.69 13.90
CA VAL A 40 5.97 4.93 14.39
C VAL A 40 6.21 6.06 13.39
N ASP A 41 7.42 6.19 12.84
CA ASP A 41 7.70 7.17 11.79
C ASP A 41 6.90 6.85 10.50
N ASN A 42 6.74 5.58 10.11
CA ASN A 42 5.87 5.18 9.00
C ASN A 42 4.40 5.55 9.26
N ALA A 43 3.86 5.22 10.44
CA ALA A 43 2.51 5.60 10.86
C ALA A 43 2.29 7.11 10.78
N ARG A 44 3.24 7.87 11.33
CA ARG A 44 3.25 9.33 11.31
C ARG A 44 3.22 9.87 9.88
N ALA A 45 4.05 9.32 9.00
CA ALA A 45 4.13 9.73 7.61
C ALA A 45 2.83 9.41 6.84
N VAL A 46 2.19 8.26 7.09
CA VAL A 46 0.86 7.93 6.52
C VAL A 46 -0.20 8.91 7.01
N CYS A 47 -0.22 9.26 8.31
CA CYS A 47 -1.15 10.26 8.83
C CYS A 47 -0.96 11.62 8.14
N LEU A 48 0.30 12.05 7.96
CA LEU A 48 0.62 13.29 7.23
C LEU A 48 0.17 13.23 5.77
N MET A 49 0.36 12.09 5.09
CA MET A 49 -0.15 11.90 3.73
C MET A 49 -1.66 12.07 3.65
N ARG A 50 -2.40 11.45 4.57
CA ARG A 50 -3.87 11.51 4.64
C ARG A 50 -4.39 12.90 5.06
N LEU A 51 -3.53 13.72 5.68
CA LEU A 51 -3.77 15.14 5.96
C LEU A 51 -3.28 16.08 4.84
N GLU A 52 -2.94 15.55 3.67
CA GLU A 52 -2.40 16.30 2.51
C GLU A 52 -1.06 17.03 2.78
N ARG A 53 -0.38 16.70 3.88
CA ARG A 53 0.94 17.24 4.27
C ARG A 53 2.07 16.40 3.66
N ILE A 54 2.06 16.30 2.32
CA ILE A 54 2.91 15.37 1.56
C ILE A 54 4.40 15.63 1.75
N ASP A 55 4.82 16.89 1.80
CA ASP A 55 6.24 17.26 1.96
C ASP A 55 6.81 16.78 3.30
N GLU A 56 6.06 16.97 4.38
CA GLU A 56 6.45 16.51 5.71
C GLU A 56 6.48 14.98 5.79
N ALA A 57 5.53 14.30 5.15
CA ALA A 57 5.55 12.85 5.05
C ALA A 57 6.83 12.35 4.33
N LEU A 58 7.20 12.99 3.22
CA LEU A 58 8.40 12.65 2.46
C LEU A 58 9.69 12.87 3.23
N GLU A 59 9.78 13.92 4.06
CA GLU A 59 10.94 14.10 4.94
C GLU A 59 11.12 12.95 5.92
N ILE A 60 10.01 12.48 6.50
CA ILE A 60 10.02 11.32 7.40
C ILE A 60 10.42 10.07 6.64
N PHE A 61 9.81 9.81 5.47
CA PHE A 61 10.14 8.65 4.65
C PHE A 61 11.61 8.67 4.23
N ARG A 62 12.15 9.79 3.72
CA ARG A 62 13.56 9.89 3.34
C ARG A 62 14.49 9.55 4.51
N ARG A 63 14.16 10.00 5.73
CA ARG A 63 14.97 9.71 6.92
C ARG A 63 14.97 8.22 7.29
N ILE A 64 13.83 7.53 7.16
CA ILE A 64 13.74 6.11 7.53
C ILE A 64 14.11 5.16 6.38
N ALA A 65 13.89 5.60 5.14
CA ALA A 65 13.95 4.78 3.95
C ALA A 65 15.31 4.81 3.26
N LEU A 66 16.04 5.94 3.34
CA LEU A 66 17.33 6.12 2.69
C LEU A 66 18.48 5.85 3.66
N SER A 67 19.60 5.37 3.12
CA SER A 67 20.84 5.25 3.88
C SER A 67 21.42 6.64 4.16
N PRO A 68 21.91 6.93 5.38
CA PRO A 68 22.38 8.26 5.75
C PRO A 68 23.42 8.83 4.79
N GLY A 69 23.21 10.06 4.32
CA GLY A 69 24.13 10.74 3.40
C GLY A 69 24.07 10.24 1.94
N THR A 70 23.08 9.42 1.60
CA THR A 70 22.91 8.87 0.25
C THR A 70 21.47 9.01 -0.25
N CYS A 71 21.27 8.77 -1.54
CA CYS A 71 19.94 8.58 -2.14
C CYS A 71 19.62 7.09 -2.34
N VAL A 72 20.31 6.19 -1.63
CA VAL A 72 20.15 4.73 -1.79
C VAL A 72 19.13 4.22 -0.77
N LEU A 73 18.11 3.51 -1.26
CA LEU A 73 17.10 2.86 -0.42
C LEU A 73 17.77 1.79 0.44
N ARG A 74 17.33 1.63 1.70
CA ARG A 74 17.87 0.57 2.54
C ARG A 74 17.23 -0.77 2.19
N GLY A 75 18.07 -1.78 1.95
CA GLY A 75 17.58 -3.14 1.68
C GLY A 75 16.90 -3.82 2.88
N ASP A 76 17.13 -3.33 4.11
CA ASP A 76 16.56 -3.90 5.35
C ASP A 76 15.16 -3.36 5.69
N LEU A 77 14.54 -2.58 4.80
CA LEU A 77 13.20 -2.03 5.01
C LEU A 77 12.11 -3.05 4.68
N PRO A 78 11.10 -3.20 5.56
CA PRO A 78 9.86 -3.89 5.22
C PRO A 78 9.19 -3.27 3.99
N ASP A 79 8.61 -4.11 3.15
CA ASP A 79 7.98 -3.70 1.89
C ASP A 79 6.78 -2.75 2.15
N GLU A 80 6.10 -2.83 3.30
CA GLU A 80 5.02 -1.90 3.66
C GLU A 80 5.52 -0.46 3.78
N ILE A 81 6.72 -0.27 4.33
CA ILE A 81 7.32 1.08 4.46
C ILE A 81 7.76 1.57 3.09
N LYS A 82 8.32 0.69 2.24
CA LYS A 82 8.71 1.03 0.87
C LYS A 82 7.48 1.43 0.04
N LEU A 83 6.38 0.69 0.14
CA LEU A 83 5.12 1.00 -0.55
C LEU A 83 4.53 2.34 -0.13
N ASN A 84 4.55 2.65 1.17
CA ASN A 84 4.08 3.94 1.67
C ASN A 84 4.98 5.08 1.17
N TYR A 85 6.29 4.86 1.11
CA TYR A 85 7.21 5.83 0.54
C TYR A 85 6.97 6.03 -0.96
N ALA A 86 6.81 4.96 -1.74
CA ALA A 86 6.48 5.01 -3.16
C ALA A 86 5.16 5.76 -3.41
N SER A 87 4.15 5.54 -2.56
CA SER A 87 2.88 6.27 -2.61
C SER A 87 3.06 7.77 -2.37
N ALA A 88 3.90 8.16 -1.41
CA ALA A 88 4.20 9.57 -1.14
C ALA A 88 4.93 10.24 -2.32
N LEU A 89 5.87 9.52 -2.93
CA LEU A 89 6.58 9.97 -4.13
C LEU A 89 5.62 10.13 -5.31
N LEU A 90 4.70 9.18 -5.52
CA LEU A 90 3.69 9.23 -6.57
C LEU A 90 2.81 10.48 -6.45
N VAL A 91 2.24 10.74 -5.27
CA VAL A 91 1.36 11.91 -5.03
C VAL A 91 2.12 13.22 -5.19
N LYS A 92 3.41 13.26 -4.81
CA LYS A 92 4.26 14.42 -5.03
C LYS A 92 4.63 14.64 -6.51
N GLY A 93 4.37 13.67 -7.39
CA GLY A 93 4.80 13.68 -8.79
C GLY A 93 6.26 13.24 -8.99
N GLN A 94 6.90 12.65 -7.98
CA GLN A 94 8.25 12.10 -8.06
C GLN A 94 8.22 10.65 -8.61
N LEU A 95 7.78 10.51 -9.86
CA LEU A 95 7.39 9.23 -10.44
C LEU A 95 8.56 8.26 -10.67
N ILE A 96 9.73 8.79 -11.06
CA ILE A 96 10.93 7.96 -11.24
C ILE A 96 11.35 7.37 -9.90
N GLY A 97 11.40 8.19 -8.86
CA GLY A 97 11.70 7.71 -7.51
C GLY A 97 10.65 6.71 -6.99
N ALA A 98 9.38 6.90 -7.33
CA ALA A 98 8.35 5.93 -6.98
C ALA A 98 8.60 4.57 -7.66
N LEU A 99 8.93 4.56 -8.96
CA LEU A 99 9.31 3.35 -9.69
C LEU A 99 10.55 2.67 -9.11
N ASP A 100 11.60 3.44 -8.84
CA ASP A 100 12.85 2.93 -8.26
C ASP A 100 12.58 2.21 -6.92
N VAL A 101 11.68 2.76 -6.10
CA VAL A 101 11.28 2.12 -4.83
C VAL A 101 10.46 0.85 -5.06
N LEU A 102 9.56 0.84 -6.05
CA LEU A 102 8.73 -0.33 -6.37
C LEU A 102 9.55 -1.49 -6.96
N ASP A 103 10.66 -1.19 -7.64
CA ASP A 103 11.55 -2.20 -8.21
C ASP A 103 12.46 -2.84 -7.15
N GLU A 104 12.59 -2.22 -5.98
CA GLU A 104 13.33 -2.72 -4.80
C GLU A 104 12.44 -3.52 -3.82
N LEU A 105 11.17 -3.76 -4.16
CA LEU A 105 10.27 -4.59 -3.36
C LEU A 105 10.67 -6.07 -3.42
N SER A 106 10.53 -6.77 -2.30
CA SER A 106 10.77 -8.21 -2.24
C SER A 106 9.60 -8.99 -2.85
N ASP A 107 8.37 -8.50 -2.63
CA ASP A 107 7.14 -9.00 -3.26
C ASP A 107 6.56 -7.95 -4.22
N PRO A 108 6.89 -8.01 -5.53
CA PRO A 108 6.39 -7.06 -6.53
C PRO A 108 4.89 -7.25 -6.84
N ASP A 109 4.31 -8.41 -6.50
CA ASP A 109 2.92 -8.77 -6.81
C ASP A 109 1.95 -8.41 -5.67
N GLN A 110 2.44 -7.74 -4.63
CA GLN A 110 1.59 -7.21 -3.58
C GLN A 110 0.53 -6.27 -4.17
N TRP A 111 -0.73 -6.45 -3.78
CA TRP A 111 -1.88 -5.71 -4.33
C TRP A 111 -1.65 -4.19 -4.38
N THR A 112 -1.07 -3.60 -3.33
CA THR A 112 -0.77 -2.17 -3.28
C THR A 112 0.31 -1.76 -4.29
N ALA A 113 1.33 -2.59 -4.51
CA ALA A 113 2.35 -2.34 -5.55
C ALA A 113 1.69 -2.28 -6.93
N ILE A 114 0.80 -3.25 -7.21
CA ILE A 114 0.03 -3.32 -8.46
C ILE A 114 -0.83 -2.05 -8.61
N GLN A 115 -1.53 -1.61 -7.57
CA GLN A 115 -2.35 -0.39 -7.61
C GLN A 115 -1.52 0.84 -7.97
N ILE A 116 -0.36 1.02 -7.35
CA ILE A 116 0.54 2.14 -7.64
C ILE A 116 1.02 2.07 -9.10
N ARG A 117 1.42 0.89 -9.58
CA ARG A 117 1.84 0.69 -10.98
C ARG A 117 0.69 0.97 -11.96
N CYS A 118 -0.54 0.55 -11.66
CA CYS A 118 -1.71 0.84 -12.48
C CYS A 118 -1.98 2.35 -12.58
N VAL A 119 -1.96 3.08 -11.45
CA VAL A 119 -2.14 4.54 -11.47
C VAL A 119 -1.04 5.23 -12.30
N LEU A 120 0.20 4.76 -12.20
CA LEU A 120 1.29 5.28 -13.00
C LEU A 120 1.10 4.99 -14.51
N LEU A 121 0.63 3.80 -14.87
CA LEU A 121 0.33 3.43 -16.25
C LEU A 121 -0.82 4.27 -16.83
N ASP A 122 -1.87 4.50 -16.05
CA ASP A 122 -3.00 5.34 -16.48
C ASP A 122 -2.58 6.81 -16.61
N TRP A 123 -1.72 7.29 -15.71
CA TRP A 123 -1.07 8.58 -15.88
C TRP A 123 -0.22 8.63 -17.16
N GLU A 124 0.63 7.64 -17.45
CA GLU A 124 1.43 7.60 -18.69
C GLU A 124 0.52 7.61 -19.93
N ARG A 125 -0.60 6.89 -19.89
CA ARG A 125 -1.61 6.87 -20.96
C ARG A 125 -2.31 8.22 -21.13
N SER A 126 -2.47 9.01 -20.07
CA SER A 126 -3.03 10.36 -20.17
C SER A 126 -2.12 11.35 -20.91
N LEU A 127 -0.81 11.05 -21.00
CA LEU A 127 0.15 11.94 -21.64
C LEU A 127 0.05 11.93 -23.18
N PRO A 128 0.22 13.09 -23.83
CA PRO A 128 0.50 13.17 -25.26
C PRO A 128 1.72 12.31 -25.63
N TRP A 129 1.71 11.72 -26.82
CA TRP A 129 2.76 10.81 -27.28
C TRP A 129 4.19 11.37 -27.14
N TRP A 130 4.39 12.67 -27.41
CA TRP A 130 5.70 13.31 -27.29
C TRP A 130 6.15 13.45 -25.83
N LYS A 131 5.22 13.65 -24.89
CA LYS A 131 5.50 13.65 -23.45
C LYS A 131 5.85 12.26 -22.95
N ARG A 132 5.24 11.20 -23.51
CA ARG A 132 5.62 9.81 -23.20
C ARG A 132 7.06 9.51 -23.61
N ILE A 133 7.48 9.99 -24.79
CA ILE A 133 8.88 9.86 -25.22
C ILE A 133 9.81 10.64 -24.28
N LEU A 134 9.46 11.88 -23.94
CA LEU A 134 10.26 12.71 -23.03
C LEU A 134 10.36 12.11 -21.62
N TRP A 135 9.27 11.52 -21.13
CA TRP A 135 9.20 10.76 -19.88
C TRP A 135 10.13 9.55 -19.91
N ARG A 136 10.03 8.70 -20.96
CA ARG A 136 10.91 7.53 -21.14
C ARG A 136 12.39 7.90 -21.30
N ALA A 137 12.66 9.11 -21.79
CA ALA A 137 14.02 9.65 -21.86
C ALA A 137 14.52 10.24 -20.53
N GLY A 138 13.71 10.22 -19.46
CA GLY A 138 14.05 10.78 -18.15
C GLY A 138 14.12 12.31 -18.11
N ARG A 139 13.51 13.00 -19.09
CA ARG A 139 13.62 14.46 -19.28
C ARG A 139 12.35 15.24 -18.92
N LEU A 140 11.36 14.59 -18.33
CA LEU A 140 10.11 15.24 -17.92
C LEU A 140 10.21 15.67 -16.45
N GLU A 141 10.60 16.93 -16.22
CA GLU A 141 10.79 17.49 -14.87
C GLU A 141 9.47 17.94 -14.20
N PHE A 142 8.42 18.17 -14.98
CA PHE A 142 7.16 18.75 -14.50
C PHE A 142 6.04 17.70 -14.57
N ALA A 143 6.03 16.78 -13.62
CA ALA A 143 4.89 15.87 -13.48
C ALA A 143 3.67 16.68 -13.03
N THR A 144 2.61 16.62 -13.83
CA THR A 144 1.28 17.04 -13.41
C THR A 144 0.88 16.28 -12.14
N PRO A 145 0.21 16.91 -11.17
CA PRO A 145 -0.28 16.21 -9.99
C PRO A 145 -1.08 14.97 -10.41
N ILE A 146 -0.74 13.82 -9.85
CA ILE A 146 -1.53 12.59 -10.04
C ILE A 146 -2.66 12.63 -9.02
N SER A 147 -3.90 12.62 -9.50
CA SER A 147 -5.05 12.31 -8.63
C SER A 147 -5.02 10.83 -8.31
N VAL A 148 -5.00 10.50 -7.03
CA VAL A 148 -5.01 9.13 -6.55
C VAL A 148 -6.36 8.87 -5.92
N ASP A 149 -7.14 7.95 -6.51
CA ASP A 149 -8.51 7.67 -6.07
C ASP A 149 -8.57 6.58 -4.97
N PHE A 150 -7.42 6.20 -4.40
CA PHE A 150 -7.31 5.16 -3.36
C PHE A 150 -6.77 5.72 -2.04
N GLU A 151 -7.04 5.03 -0.93
CA GLU A 151 -6.50 5.42 0.38
C GLU A 151 -4.97 5.40 0.41
N LEU A 152 -4.38 6.56 0.66
CA LEU A 152 -2.93 6.71 0.69
C LEU A 152 -2.30 5.92 1.85
N GLY A 153 -1.39 5.02 1.46
CA GLY A 153 -0.59 4.19 2.36
C GLY A 153 -1.34 2.99 2.95
N VAL A 154 -0.60 1.90 3.11
CA VAL A 154 -1.03 0.69 3.82
C VAL A 154 -1.14 1.01 5.31
N TRP A 155 -2.37 0.98 5.83
CA TRP A 155 -2.67 1.15 7.25
C TRP A 155 -3.90 0.30 7.65
N PRO A 156 -3.84 -0.48 8.75
CA PRO A 156 -2.67 -0.78 9.58
C PRO A 156 -1.65 -1.67 8.84
N PRO A 157 -0.38 -1.72 9.27
CA PRO A 157 0.63 -2.59 8.66
C PRO A 157 0.15 -4.05 8.63
N THR A 158 -0.01 -4.61 7.43
CA THR A 158 -0.35 -6.01 7.22
C THR A 158 0.77 -6.88 7.79
N GLY A 159 0.48 -7.68 8.82
CA GLY A 159 1.50 -8.47 9.54
C GLY A 159 1.49 -8.24 11.05
N VAL A 160 0.77 -7.24 11.54
CA VAL A 160 0.43 -7.14 12.95
C VAL A 160 -0.78 -8.05 13.20
N SER A 161 -0.54 -9.28 13.66
CA SER A 161 -1.58 -10.11 14.27
C SER A 161 -2.16 -9.33 15.45
N ILE A 162 -3.36 -8.75 15.29
CA ILE A 162 -4.12 -8.24 16.42
C ILE A 162 -4.47 -9.47 17.26
N PRO A 163 -3.94 -9.64 18.49
CA PRO A 163 -4.34 -10.75 19.33
C PRO A 163 -5.86 -10.63 19.57
N GLY A 164 -6.63 -11.53 18.97
CA GLY A 164 -8.10 -11.54 19.03
C GLY A 164 -8.83 -11.30 17.70
N ARG A 165 -8.16 -11.05 16.57
CA ARG A 165 -8.82 -10.97 15.26
C ARG A 165 -8.12 -11.87 14.23
N SER A 166 -8.52 -13.14 14.21
CA SER A 166 -8.35 -13.99 13.03
C SER A 166 -9.14 -13.34 11.89
N ILE A 167 -8.45 -12.75 10.92
CA ILE A 167 -9.06 -12.56 9.61
C ILE A 167 -9.09 -13.96 9.02
N ASP A 168 -10.21 -14.64 9.21
CA ASP A 168 -10.49 -15.85 8.46
C ASP A 168 -10.43 -15.45 6.99
N ARG A 169 -9.38 -15.91 6.30
CA ARG A 169 -9.42 -16.07 4.85
C ARG A 169 -10.53 -17.10 4.59
N ALA A 170 -11.77 -16.64 4.53
CA ALA A 170 -12.84 -17.38 3.89
C ALA A 170 -12.48 -17.43 2.40
N GLY A 171 -11.86 -18.54 2.02
CA GLY A 171 -11.64 -18.88 0.62
C GLY A 171 -12.99 -19.07 -0.05
N THR A 172 -13.41 -18.06 -0.81
CA THR A 172 -14.43 -18.22 -1.84
C THR A 172 -13.68 -18.54 -3.13
N SER A 173 -13.36 -19.81 -3.34
CA SER A 173 -12.83 -20.33 -4.60
C SER A 173 -13.11 -21.82 -4.69
N ASP A 174 -14.39 -22.21 -4.68
CA ASP A 174 -14.85 -23.54 -5.12
C ASP A 174 -16.38 -23.55 -5.27
N GLU A 175 -16.99 -22.63 -6.04
CA GLU A 175 -18.43 -22.78 -6.35
C GLU A 175 -18.96 -22.13 -7.63
N PHE A 176 -18.11 -21.89 -8.65
CA PHE A 176 -18.62 -21.50 -9.97
C PHE A 176 -17.91 -22.25 -11.10
N GLY A 177 -18.46 -23.42 -11.42
CA GLY A 177 -18.06 -24.15 -12.63
C GLY A 177 -18.72 -25.51 -12.76
N ARG A 178 -20.02 -25.55 -13.05
CA ARG A 178 -20.68 -26.52 -13.96
C ARG A 178 -22.21 -26.35 -13.91
N ILE A 179 -22.74 -25.57 -14.84
CA ILE A 179 -24.11 -25.77 -15.37
C ILE A 179 -23.98 -25.88 -16.89
N ALA A 180 -24.21 -27.10 -17.38
CA ALA A 180 -24.67 -27.52 -18.72
C ALA A 180 -24.62 -29.06 -18.67
N GLY A 181 -25.69 -29.85 -18.67
CA GLY A 181 -26.97 -29.69 -19.36
C GLY A 181 -26.83 -30.22 -20.78
N ASP A 182 -27.02 -31.53 -21.00
CA ASP A 182 -27.77 -32.05 -22.16
C ASP A 182 -28.10 -33.56 -22.02
N ASP A 183 -29.25 -33.91 -22.58
CA ASP A 183 -29.99 -35.16 -22.52
C ASP A 183 -29.35 -36.33 -23.31
N THR A 184 -29.62 -37.57 -22.87
CA THR A 184 -30.11 -38.65 -23.76
C THR A 184 -30.52 -39.89 -22.94
N ALA A 185 -31.67 -40.44 -23.31
CA ALA A 185 -32.37 -41.53 -22.64
C ALA A 185 -31.97 -42.93 -23.13
N ASP A 186 -32.14 -43.91 -22.22
CA ASP A 186 -32.63 -45.29 -22.39
C ASP A 186 -31.73 -46.38 -23.04
N PRO A 187 -32.06 -47.70 -22.92
CA PRO A 187 -32.32 -48.56 -21.75
C PRO A 187 -31.45 -49.84 -21.73
N ALA A 188 -31.67 -50.68 -20.71
CA ALA A 188 -31.41 -52.13 -20.64
C ALA A 188 -30.16 -52.58 -19.89
N SER A 189 -30.38 -53.13 -18.68
CA SER A 189 -29.80 -54.40 -18.19
C SER A 189 -30.35 -54.68 -16.77
N VAL A 190 -31.44 -55.43 -16.69
CA VAL A 190 -31.91 -56.11 -15.48
C VAL A 190 -31.10 -57.40 -15.32
N PRO A 191 -30.66 -57.77 -14.11
CA PRO A 191 -30.43 -59.16 -13.78
C PRO A 191 -31.43 -59.66 -12.72
N LEU A 192 -31.86 -60.90 -12.96
CA LEU A 192 -32.65 -61.84 -12.14
C LEU A 192 -34.18 -61.75 -12.24
#